data_AF-F2NG93-F1
#
_entry.id   AF-F2NG93-F1
#
_cell.length_a   1.000
_cell.length_b   1.000
_cell.length_c   1.000
_cell.angle_alpha   90.00
_cell.angle_beta   90.00
_cell.angle_gamma   90.00
#
_symmetry.space_group_name_H-M   'P 1'
#
loop_
_entity.id
_entity.type
_entity.pdbx_description
1 polymer ?
#
loop_
_entity_poly.entity_id
_entity_poly.type
_entity_poly.pdbx_seq_one_letter_code
_entity_poly.pdbx_strand_id
1 'polypeptide(L)'
;MNLAELAFAAKLQGDLEKSKALLQQAFEHEFKPAQLIAKDLSAEPSRAILHRSAATLAMDCGCLREAERLVATGLAGNPPDQIADELRDLFNQINFLRHLELRGISLEANEFQLAIDGKVVSHGMAQSDEFVERVKYTETLLSRTAQRKAGRPYQEKGRTKKDIKESFELYLSIPRAASFAVTFRIGVPQQQLLLPGFDIQSDIIDEIMECLEFAYSD
;
A
#
# COMPACT_ATOMS: atom_id res chain seq x y z
N MET A 1 -20.01 -16.09 -11.27
CA MET A 1 -19.93 -14.88 -10.43
C MET A 1 -18.48 -14.72 -10.04
N ASN A 2 -17.87 -13.56 -10.26
CA ASN A 2 -16.43 -13.37 -10.04
C ASN A 2 -16.14 -13.34 -8.53
N LEU A 3 -15.48 -14.38 -8.01
CA LEU A 3 -15.21 -14.52 -6.57
C LEU A 3 -14.37 -13.35 -6.02
N ALA A 4 -13.49 -12.77 -6.85
CA ALA A 4 -12.70 -11.60 -6.48
C ALA A 4 -13.58 -10.36 -6.28
N GLU A 5 -14.58 -10.13 -7.14
CA GLU A 5 -15.53 -9.02 -7.00
C GLU A 5 -16.38 -9.18 -5.72
N LEU A 6 -16.82 -10.41 -5.43
CA LEU A 6 -17.53 -10.71 -4.18
C LEU A 6 -16.66 -10.49 -2.95
N ALA A 7 -15.38 -10.84 -3.03
CA ALA A 7 -14.44 -10.60 -1.95
C ALA A 7 -14.23 -9.11 -1.70
N PHE A 8 -14.14 -8.31 -2.77
CA PHE A 8 -14.03 -6.86 -2.68
C PHE A 8 -15.31 -6.25 -2.08
N ALA A 9 -16.48 -6.70 -2.51
CA ALA A 9 -17.75 -6.27 -1.94
C ALA A 9 -17.86 -6.61 -0.44
N ALA A 10 -17.41 -7.79 -0.02
CA ALA A 10 -17.37 -8.18 1.39
C ALA A 10 -16.42 -7.29 2.20
N LYS A 11 -15.25 -6.94 1.64
CA LYS A 11 -14.29 -6.01 2.25
C LYS A 11 -14.90 -4.63 2.46
N LEU A 12 -15.61 -4.10 1.46
CA LEU A 12 -16.32 -2.81 1.56
C LEU A 12 -17.42 -2.81 2.63
N GLN A 13 -17.98 -3.99 2.94
CA GLN A 13 -18.99 -4.17 3.98
C GLN A 13 -18.36 -4.41 5.38
N GLY A 14 -17.03 -4.39 5.50
CA GLY A 14 -16.31 -4.67 6.74
C GLY A 14 -16.19 -6.16 7.08
N ASP A 15 -16.67 -7.07 6.23
CA ASP A 15 -16.62 -8.51 6.44
C ASP A 15 -15.29 -9.08 5.91
N LEU A 16 -14.23 -8.83 6.69
CA LEU A 16 -12.85 -9.20 6.34
C LEU A 16 -12.64 -10.72 6.26
N GLU A 17 -13.29 -11.49 7.13
CA GLU A 17 -13.18 -12.95 7.13
C GLU A 17 -13.79 -13.56 5.87
N LYS A 18 -14.98 -13.10 5.49
CA LYS A 18 -15.62 -13.53 4.25
C LYS A 18 -14.83 -13.08 3.02
N SER A 19 -14.31 -11.86 3.03
CA SER A 19 -13.45 -11.35 1.97
C SER A 19 -12.23 -12.25 1.78
N LYS A 20 -11.54 -12.59 2.87
CA LYS A 20 -10.36 -13.48 2.86
C LYS A 20 -10.70 -14.87 2.33
N ALA A 21 -11.80 -15.47 2.79
CA ALA A 21 -12.22 -16.78 2.32
C ALA A 21 -12.54 -16.79 0.82
N LEU A 22 -13.18 -15.73 0.31
CA LEU A 22 -13.50 -15.58 -1.11
C LEU A 22 -12.25 -15.33 -1.97
N LEU A 23 -11.31 -14.51 -1.50
CA LEU A 23 -10.02 -14.31 -2.17
C LEU A 23 -9.24 -15.61 -2.27
N GLN A 24 -9.23 -16.41 -1.20
CA GLN A 24 -8.50 -17.68 -1.22
C GLN A 24 -9.11 -18.69 -2.20
N GLN A 25 -10.44 -18.74 -2.31
CA GLN A 25 -11.11 -19.54 -3.33
C GLN A 25 -10.81 -19.03 -4.74
N ALA A 26 -10.88 -17.71 -4.96
CA ALA A 26 -10.53 -17.11 -6.24
C ALA A 26 -9.09 -17.46 -6.65
N PHE A 27 -8.15 -17.33 -5.70
CA PHE A 27 -6.75 -17.69 -5.92
C PHE A 27 -6.61 -19.14 -6.37
N GLU A 28 -7.25 -20.09 -5.68
CA GLU A 28 -7.18 -21.50 -6.08
C GLU A 28 -7.71 -21.76 -7.50
N HIS A 29 -8.78 -21.06 -7.90
CA HIS A 29 -9.39 -21.20 -9.22
C HIS A 29 -8.49 -20.71 -10.35
N GLU A 30 -7.66 -19.70 -10.11
CA GLU A 30 -6.68 -19.17 -11.08
C GLU A 30 -5.34 -19.92 -11.02
N PHE A 31 -4.94 -20.35 -9.82
CA PHE A 31 -3.68 -21.04 -9.57
C PHE A 31 -3.62 -22.42 -10.23
N LYS A 32 -4.69 -23.22 -10.11
CA LYS A 32 -4.71 -24.59 -10.66
C LYS A 32 -4.51 -24.59 -12.19
N PRO A 33 -5.25 -23.78 -12.98
CA PRO A 33 -4.98 -23.63 -14.41
C PRO A 33 -3.57 -23.11 -14.70
N ALA A 34 -3.11 -22.06 -14.01
CA ALA A 34 -1.78 -21.50 -14.23
C ALA A 34 -0.68 -22.57 -14.08
N GLN A 35 -0.79 -23.45 -13.08
CA GLN A 35 0.14 -24.55 -12.89
C GLN A 35 0.10 -25.60 -14.01
N LEU A 36 -1.08 -25.94 -14.51
CA LEU A 36 -1.24 -26.95 -15.56
C LEU A 36 -0.54 -26.56 -16.86
N ILE A 37 -0.62 -25.28 -17.22
CA ILE A 37 -0.03 -24.74 -18.45
C ILE A 37 1.33 -24.07 -18.22
N ALA A 38 1.91 -24.14 -17.03
CA ALA A 38 3.13 -23.42 -16.66
C ALA A 38 4.33 -23.69 -17.59
N LYS A 39 4.39 -24.89 -18.18
CA LYS A 39 5.46 -25.29 -19.11
C LYS A 39 5.04 -25.17 -20.59
N ASP A 40 3.78 -24.88 -20.87
CA ASP A 40 3.26 -24.77 -22.23
C ASP A 40 3.43 -23.34 -22.75
N LEU A 41 4.57 -23.09 -23.38
CA LEU A 41 4.86 -21.80 -24.02
C LEU A 41 3.99 -21.53 -25.25
N SER A 42 3.39 -22.57 -25.84
CA SER A 42 2.49 -22.41 -27.00
C SER A 42 1.11 -21.87 -26.61
N ALA A 43 0.75 -21.99 -25.33
CA ALA A 43 -0.48 -21.44 -24.76
C ALA A 43 -0.43 -19.92 -24.51
N GLU A 44 0.59 -19.22 -24.99
CA GLU A 44 0.59 -17.75 -24.93
C GLU A 44 -0.48 -17.17 -25.85
N PRO A 45 -1.19 -16.10 -25.43
CA PRO A 45 -0.93 -15.29 -24.22
C PRO A 45 -1.64 -15.80 -22.95
N SER A 46 -2.48 -16.84 -23.06
CA SER A 46 -3.31 -17.35 -21.97
C SER A 46 -2.47 -17.82 -20.78
N ARG A 47 -1.27 -18.39 -21.03
CA ARG A 47 -0.32 -18.74 -19.96
C ARG A 47 0.05 -17.53 -19.12
N ALA A 48 0.55 -16.46 -19.74
CA ALA A 48 0.96 -15.25 -19.03
C ALA A 48 -0.22 -14.58 -18.31
N ILE A 49 -1.41 -14.54 -18.93
CA ILE A 49 -2.63 -13.98 -18.31
C ILE A 49 -3.00 -14.74 -17.03
N LEU A 50 -2.99 -16.07 -17.06
CA LEU A 50 -3.32 -16.89 -15.89
C LEU A 50 -2.28 -16.74 -14.77
N HIS A 51 -0.99 -16.63 -15.12
CA HIS A 51 0.05 -16.38 -14.12
C HIS A 51 -0.08 -15.00 -13.48
N ARG A 52 -0.37 -13.96 -14.27
CA ARG A 52 -0.62 -12.61 -13.77
C ARG A 52 -1.83 -12.59 -12.85
N SER A 53 -2.96 -13.17 -13.28
CA SER A 53 -4.20 -13.29 -12.51
C SER A 53 -3.99 -14.00 -11.17
N ALA A 54 -3.37 -15.19 -11.21
CA ALA A 54 -3.07 -15.96 -10.01
C ALA A 54 -2.10 -15.22 -9.07
N ALA A 55 -1.11 -14.50 -9.61
CA ALA A 55 -0.16 -13.72 -8.82
C ALA A 55 -0.83 -12.53 -8.11
N THR A 56 -1.75 -11.83 -8.78
CA THR A 56 -2.52 -10.74 -8.16
C THR A 56 -3.32 -11.28 -6.97
N LEU A 57 -4.04 -12.38 -7.15
CA LEU A 57 -4.83 -12.97 -6.07
C LEU A 57 -3.96 -13.53 -4.94
N ALA A 58 -2.79 -14.10 -5.26
CA ALA A 58 -1.83 -14.52 -4.24
C ALA A 58 -1.33 -13.34 -3.40
N MET A 59 -1.03 -12.21 -4.05
CA MET A 59 -0.63 -10.98 -3.36
C MET A 59 -1.75 -10.44 -2.47
N ASP A 60 -3.00 -10.42 -2.96
CA ASP A 60 -4.17 -9.98 -2.19
C ASP A 60 -4.46 -10.90 -0.99
N CYS A 61 -4.13 -12.19 -1.09
CA CYS A 61 -4.19 -13.14 0.02
C CYS A 61 -3.04 -12.98 1.03
N GLY A 62 -2.04 -12.14 0.75
CA GLY A 62 -0.81 -12.01 1.55
C GLY A 62 0.22 -13.12 1.31
N CYS A 63 0.01 -14.01 0.33
CA CYS A 63 0.93 -15.08 -0.03
C CYS A 63 2.05 -14.55 -0.94
N LEU A 64 2.87 -13.64 -0.42
CA LEU A 64 3.84 -12.87 -1.22
C LEU A 64 4.89 -13.74 -1.92
N ARG A 65 5.31 -14.84 -1.28
CA ARG A 65 6.28 -15.78 -1.86
C ARG A 65 5.69 -16.52 -3.07
N GLU A 66 4.45 -16.96 -2.98
CA GLU A 66 3.73 -17.63 -4.05
C GLU A 66 3.47 -16.65 -5.21
N ALA A 67 3.07 -15.42 -4.89
CA ALA A 67 2.90 -14.36 -5.87
C ALA A 67 4.19 -14.11 -6.67
N GLU A 68 5.33 -13.98 -5.99
CA GLU A 68 6.65 -13.80 -6.62
C GLU A 68 6.98 -14.93 -7.59
N ARG A 69 6.75 -16.19 -7.17
CA ARG A 69 7.00 -17.38 -8.02
C ARG A 69 6.12 -17.40 -9.26
N LEU A 70 4.84 -17.02 -9.13
CA LEU A 70 3.90 -16.99 -10.25
C LEU A 70 4.31 -15.92 -11.27
N VAL A 71 4.68 -14.73 -10.81
CA VAL A 71 5.17 -13.66 -11.68
C VAL A 71 6.45 -14.08 -12.42
N ALA A 72 7.43 -14.63 -11.69
CA ALA A 72 8.67 -15.11 -12.29
C ALA A 72 8.41 -16.21 -13.34
N THR A 73 7.46 -17.10 -13.08
CA THR A 73 7.08 -18.17 -14.03
C THR A 73 6.38 -17.58 -15.28
N GLY A 74 5.52 -16.58 -15.11
CA GLY A 74 4.92 -15.85 -16.22
C GLY A 74 5.97 -15.19 -17.12
N LEU A 75 6.89 -14.44 -16.52
CA LEU A 75 7.97 -13.74 -17.22
C LEU A 75 9.01 -14.66 -17.86
N ALA A 76 9.21 -15.88 -17.35
CA ALA A 76 10.19 -16.82 -17.87
C ALA A 76 9.81 -17.45 -19.23
N GLY A 77 8.56 -17.28 -19.69
CA GLY A 77 8.16 -17.69 -21.04
C GLY A 77 8.24 -16.55 -22.04
N ASN A 78 7.26 -16.47 -22.95
CA ASN A 78 7.21 -15.45 -24.01
C ASN A 78 5.91 -14.62 -23.94
N PRO A 79 5.64 -13.93 -22.80
CA PRO A 79 4.46 -13.08 -22.70
C PRO A 79 4.52 -11.96 -23.74
N PRO A 80 3.38 -11.55 -24.33
CA PRO A 80 3.32 -10.30 -25.09
C PRO A 80 3.76 -9.11 -24.23
N ASP A 81 4.36 -8.10 -24.86
CA ASP A 81 5.00 -6.97 -24.17
C ASP A 81 4.10 -6.32 -23.11
N GLN A 82 2.82 -6.08 -23.43
CA GLN A 82 1.85 -5.49 -22.50
C GLN A 82 1.69 -6.33 -21.22
N ILE A 83 1.58 -7.66 -21.36
CA ILE A 83 1.43 -8.56 -20.20
C ILE A 83 2.75 -8.69 -19.45
N ALA A 84 3.89 -8.65 -20.17
CA ALA A 84 5.21 -8.64 -19.55
C ALA A 84 5.39 -7.40 -18.66
N ASP A 85 4.94 -6.23 -19.10
CA ASP A 85 5.00 -4.99 -18.33
C ASP A 85 4.10 -5.07 -17.09
N GLU A 86 2.86 -5.53 -17.23
CA GLU A 86 1.97 -5.75 -16.09
C GLU A 86 2.57 -6.74 -15.06
N LEU A 87 3.24 -7.79 -15.52
CA LEU A 87 3.94 -8.74 -14.65
C LEU A 87 5.13 -8.09 -13.93
N ARG A 88 5.88 -7.19 -14.58
CA ARG A 88 6.99 -6.46 -13.95
C ARG A 88 6.48 -5.47 -12.91
N ASP A 89 5.40 -4.76 -13.19
CA ASP A 89 4.77 -3.86 -12.22
C ASP A 89 4.32 -4.64 -10.98
N LEU A 90 3.69 -5.80 -11.19
CA LEU A 90 3.29 -6.69 -10.10
C LEU A 90 4.50 -7.21 -9.31
N PHE A 91 5.60 -7.56 -9.98
CA PHE A 91 6.85 -7.97 -9.33
C PHE A 91 7.40 -6.88 -8.40
N ASN A 92 7.39 -5.63 -8.86
CA ASN A 92 7.85 -4.48 -8.07
C ASN A 92 6.97 -4.28 -6.83
N GLN A 93 5.65 -4.39 -6.98
CA GLN A 93 4.71 -4.30 -5.87
C GLN A 93 4.93 -5.42 -4.83
N ILE A 94 5.10 -6.66 -5.27
CA ILE A 94 5.38 -7.80 -4.39
C ILE A 94 6.70 -7.59 -3.64
N ASN A 95 7.77 -7.14 -4.31
CA ASN A 95 9.04 -6.88 -3.67
C ASN A 95 8.96 -5.78 -2.62
N PHE A 96 8.21 -4.72 -2.90
CA PHE A 96 7.95 -3.67 -1.92
C PHE A 96 7.27 -4.24 -0.67
N LEU A 97 6.17 -4.99 -0.84
CA LEU A 97 5.45 -5.62 0.27
C LEU A 97 6.33 -6.58 1.08
N ARG A 98 7.14 -7.42 0.42
CA ARG A 98 8.08 -8.34 1.09
C ARG A 98 9.13 -7.60 1.90
N HIS A 99 9.64 -6.50 1.37
CA HIS A 99 10.62 -5.69 2.07
C HIS A 99 10.03 -5.04 3.34
N LEU A 100 8.74 -4.68 3.32
CA LEU A 100 8.02 -4.24 4.53
C LEU A 100 7.84 -5.38 5.53
N GLU A 101 7.41 -6.56 5.09
CA GLU A 101 7.24 -7.75 5.94
C GLU A 101 8.55 -8.14 6.64
N LEU A 102 9.69 -8.12 5.93
CA LEU A 102 11.01 -8.40 6.51
C LEU A 102 11.43 -7.40 7.60
N ARG A 103 10.92 -6.17 7.53
CA ARG A 103 11.12 -5.13 8.56
C ARG A 103 10.06 -5.17 9.65
N GLY A 104 9.10 -6.11 9.56
CA GLY A 104 7.97 -6.21 10.46
C GLY A 104 7.03 -5.02 10.34
N ILE A 105 6.83 -4.47 9.13
CA ILE A 105 5.98 -3.29 8.89
C ILE A 105 4.73 -3.73 8.14
N SER A 106 3.55 -3.42 8.69
CA SER A 106 2.27 -3.52 7.99
C SER A 106 1.83 -2.13 7.51
N LEU A 107 1.37 -2.03 6.27
CA LEU A 107 0.70 -0.82 5.79
C LEU A 107 -0.74 -0.83 6.28
N GLU A 108 -1.16 0.26 6.90
CA GLU A 108 -2.57 0.45 7.24
C GLU A 108 -3.39 0.74 5.99
N ALA A 109 -4.66 0.32 6.01
CA ALA A 109 -5.59 0.53 4.89
C ALA A 109 -5.94 2.01 4.66
N ASN A 110 -5.70 2.86 5.65
CA ASN A 110 -5.95 4.28 5.55
C ASN A 110 -4.75 4.97 4.85
N GLU A 111 -4.83 5.02 3.53
CA GLU A 111 -3.97 5.84 2.69
C GLU A 111 -4.57 7.24 2.59
N PHE A 112 -3.72 8.26 2.53
CA PHE A 112 -4.21 9.59 2.21
C PHE A 112 -3.40 10.25 1.11
N GLN A 113 -4.13 10.93 0.25
CA GLN A 113 -3.57 11.61 -0.89
C GLN A 113 -3.34 13.07 -0.54
N LEU A 114 -2.09 13.51 -0.68
CA LEU A 114 -1.75 14.92 -0.60
C LEU A 114 -1.42 15.42 -2.00
N ALA A 115 -2.31 16.27 -2.53
CA ALA A 115 -1.98 17.09 -3.69
C ALA A 115 -1.20 18.31 -3.21
N ILE A 116 -0.05 18.58 -3.80
CA ILE A 116 0.54 19.91 -3.71
C ILE A 116 -0.19 20.74 -4.76
N ASP A 117 -1.07 21.61 -4.30
CA ASP A 117 -1.76 22.60 -5.15
C ASP A 117 -1.27 24.01 -4.81
N GLY A 118 -1.13 24.85 -5.83
CA GLY A 118 -0.60 26.21 -5.71
C GLY A 118 0.21 26.66 -6.93
N LYS A 119 0.57 27.95 -6.95
CA LYS A 119 1.25 28.64 -8.07
C LYS A 119 2.62 28.07 -8.46
N VAL A 120 3.16 27.11 -7.70
CA VAL A 120 4.52 26.55 -7.82
C VAL A 120 4.50 25.09 -8.31
N VAL A 121 3.33 24.58 -8.73
CA VAL A 121 3.16 23.23 -9.27
C VAL A 121 2.66 23.29 -10.73
N SER A 122 3.32 22.56 -11.64
CA SER A 122 2.97 22.51 -13.06
C SER A 122 3.33 21.15 -13.67
N HIS A 123 2.45 20.55 -14.48
CA HIS A 123 2.69 19.33 -15.29
C HIS A 123 3.56 18.23 -14.63
N GLY A 124 3.35 17.93 -13.34
CA GLY A 124 4.13 16.92 -12.61
C GLY A 124 5.48 17.41 -12.06
N MET A 125 5.69 18.72 -11.97
CA MET A 125 6.84 19.37 -11.36
C MET A 125 6.38 20.20 -10.17
N ALA A 126 7.12 20.12 -9.07
CA ALA A 126 7.03 21.01 -7.92
C ALA A 126 8.44 21.47 -7.55
N GLN A 127 8.57 22.65 -6.95
CA GLN A 127 9.84 23.07 -6.37
C GLN A 127 10.23 22.08 -5.27
N SER A 128 11.50 21.62 -5.29
CA SER A 128 12.00 20.61 -4.36
C SER A 128 11.78 21.00 -2.90
N ASP A 129 12.05 22.26 -2.57
CA ASP A 129 12.00 22.73 -1.19
C ASP A 129 10.56 22.75 -0.67
N GLU A 130 9.62 23.25 -1.47
CA GLU A 130 8.18 23.23 -1.16
C GLU A 130 7.67 21.81 -0.94
N PHE A 131 8.08 20.86 -1.80
CA PHE A 131 7.69 19.47 -1.62
C PHE A 131 8.27 18.85 -0.35
N VAL A 132 9.58 19.01 -0.15
CA VAL A 132 10.29 18.46 1.01
C VAL A 132 9.75 19.06 2.31
N GLU A 133 9.41 20.35 2.32
CA GLU A 133 8.76 21.00 3.46
C GLU A 133 7.37 20.42 3.72
N ARG A 134 6.55 20.20 2.69
CA ARG A 134 5.23 19.57 2.84
C ARG A 134 5.33 18.18 3.47
N VAL A 135 6.25 17.34 2.99
CA VAL A 135 6.52 16.00 3.55
C VAL A 135 6.92 16.12 5.04
N LYS A 136 7.79 17.08 5.38
CA LYS A 136 8.21 17.32 6.79
C LYS A 136 7.06 17.80 7.66
N TYR A 137 6.16 18.65 7.15
CA TYR A 137 4.98 19.10 7.89
C TYR A 137 4.03 17.94 8.15
N THR A 138 3.79 17.07 7.17
CA THR A 138 2.99 15.85 7.34
C THR A 138 3.61 14.89 8.35
N GLU A 139 4.93 14.65 8.28
CA GLU A 139 5.66 13.82 9.27
C GLU A 139 5.55 14.43 10.68
N THR A 140 5.65 15.76 10.79
CA THR A 140 5.50 16.48 12.06
C THR A 140 4.09 16.30 12.60
N LEU A 141 3.06 16.57 11.80
CA LEU A 141 1.66 16.42 12.17
C LEU A 141 1.36 15.02 12.69
N LEU A 142 1.78 13.98 11.95
CA LEU A 142 1.64 12.58 12.35
C LEU A 142 2.25 12.32 13.73
N SER A 143 3.51 12.76 13.94
CA SER A 143 4.20 12.56 15.21
C SER A 143 3.57 13.34 16.38
N ARG A 144 2.99 14.52 16.11
CA ARG A 144 2.32 15.35 17.13
C ARG A 144 0.96 14.77 17.52
N THR A 145 0.18 14.31 16.55
CA THR A 145 -1.10 13.64 16.81
C THR A 145 -0.87 12.39 17.64
N ALA A 146 0.13 11.56 17.29
CA ALA A 146 0.52 10.40 18.06
C ALA A 146 0.96 10.74 19.51
N GLN A 147 1.80 11.77 19.69
CA GLN A 147 2.20 12.25 21.02
C GLN A 147 1.01 12.65 21.89
N ARG A 148 0.11 13.46 21.33
CA ARG A 148 -1.05 13.97 22.06
C ARG A 148 -2.02 12.85 22.43
N LYS A 149 -2.31 11.92 21.51
CA LYS A 149 -3.15 10.74 21.79
C LYS A 149 -2.53 9.83 22.84
N ALA A 150 -1.21 9.71 22.86
CA ALA A 150 -0.47 9.02 23.92
C ALA A 150 -0.37 9.81 25.25
N GLY A 151 -1.11 10.92 25.39
CA GLY A 151 -1.14 11.74 26.61
C GLY A 151 0.15 12.48 26.92
N ARG A 152 1.06 12.62 25.94
CA ARG A 152 2.33 13.32 26.16
C ARG A 152 2.15 14.83 26.11
N PRO A 153 2.87 15.60 26.95
CA PRO A 153 2.82 17.05 26.92
C PRO A 153 3.30 17.57 25.56
N TYR A 154 2.60 18.56 25.04
CA TYR A 154 2.95 19.22 23.79
C TYR A 154 4.33 19.88 23.90
N GLN A 155 5.16 19.72 22.87
CA GLN A 155 6.50 20.32 22.83
C GLN A 155 6.61 21.23 21.61
N GLU A 156 6.79 22.52 21.81
CA GLU A 156 6.94 23.48 20.70
C GLU A 156 8.26 23.30 19.93
N LYS A 157 9.31 22.80 20.59
CA LYS A 157 10.65 22.64 20.03
C LYS A 157 11.29 21.31 20.46
N GLY A 158 12.23 20.84 19.65
CA GLY A 158 13.01 19.62 19.92
C GLY A 158 12.68 18.48 18.97
N ARG A 159 13.55 17.46 18.94
CA ARG A 159 13.32 16.24 18.15
C ARG A 159 12.24 15.39 18.81
N THR A 160 11.31 14.89 17.99
CA THR A 160 10.41 13.79 18.36
C THR A 160 11.24 12.65 18.93
N LYS A 161 10.91 12.18 20.13
CA LYS A 161 11.60 11.04 20.75
C LYS A 161 11.49 9.81 19.86
N LYS A 162 12.55 9.01 19.87
CA LYS A 162 12.77 7.90 18.93
C LYS A 162 11.65 6.83 18.99
N ASP A 163 11.10 6.61 20.18
CA ASP A 163 10.02 5.68 20.49
C ASP A 163 8.72 5.95 19.70
N ILE A 164 8.33 7.21 19.52
CA ILE A 164 7.16 7.56 18.72
C ILE A 164 7.45 7.50 17.23
N LYS A 165 8.67 7.90 16.84
CA LYS A 165 9.08 7.86 15.43
C LYS A 165 9.22 6.42 14.90
N GLU A 166 9.58 5.48 15.78
CA GLU A 166 9.63 4.05 15.48
C GLU A 166 8.24 3.39 15.50
N SER A 167 7.21 4.08 15.99
CA SER A 167 5.83 3.56 16.04
C SER A 167 5.03 3.77 14.75
N PHE A 168 5.44 4.72 13.91
CA PHE A 168 4.77 5.05 12.63
C PHE A 168 5.82 5.48 11.60
N GLU A 169 5.83 4.83 10.44
CA GLU A 169 6.68 5.19 9.30
C GLU A 169 5.82 5.75 8.16
N LEU A 170 6.26 6.87 7.58
CA LEU A 170 5.58 7.52 6.47
C LEU A 170 6.19 7.07 5.14
N TYR A 171 5.37 6.48 4.28
CA TYR A 171 5.73 6.05 2.92
C TYR A 171 5.09 6.99 1.91
N LEU A 172 5.77 7.19 0.78
CA LEU A 172 5.40 8.13 -0.28
C LEU A 172 5.39 7.39 -1.63
N SER A 173 4.32 7.54 -2.40
CA SER A 173 4.27 7.05 -3.79
C SER A 173 5.04 7.95 -4.75
N ILE A 174 5.32 7.44 -5.95
CA ILE A 174 5.70 8.31 -7.07
C ILE A 174 4.58 9.35 -7.35
N PRO A 175 4.92 10.57 -7.78
CA PRO A 175 3.93 11.56 -8.17
C PRO A 175 3.06 11.08 -9.33
N ARG A 176 1.76 11.43 -9.34
CA ARG A 176 0.85 11.08 -10.44
C ARG A 176 1.20 11.83 -11.73
N ALA A 177 0.96 11.23 -12.89
CA ALA A 177 1.20 11.88 -14.18
C ALA A 177 0.51 13.25 -14.26
N ALA A 178 1.22 14.26 -14.77
CA ALA A 178 0.76 15.65 -14.93
C ALA A 178 0.36 16.41 -13.66
N SER A 179 0.59 15.86 -12.45
CA SER A 179 0.36 16.55 -11.17
C SER A 179 1.47 16.22 -10.16
N PHE A 180 1.88 17.14 -9.28
CA PHE A 180 2.75 16.75 -8.16
C PHE A 180 1.90 16.29 -6.97
N ALA A 181 0.97 15.36 -7.25
CA ALA A 181 0.14 14.72 -6.25
C ALA A 181 0.79 13.39 -5.84
N VAL A 182 1.01 13.22 -4.55
CA VAL A 182 1.63 12.03 -3.96
C VAL A 182 0.65 11.36 -3.01
N THR A 183 0.68 10.03 -2.96
CA THR A 183 -0.08 9.28 -1.95
C THR A 183 0.86 8.95 -0.81
N PHE A 184 0.44 9.30 0.40
CA PHE A 184 1.09 8.90 1.63
C PHE A 184 0.45 7.64 2.18
N ARG A 185 1.28 6.71 2.63
CA ARG A 185 0.86 5.50 3.34
C ARG A 185 1.55 5.47 4.69
N ILE A 186 0.82 5.10 5.74
CA ILE A 186 1.39 4.95 7.07
C ILE A 186 1.68 3.46 7.29
N GLY A 187 2.93 3.14 7.57
CA GLY A 187 3.36 1.82 8.01
C GLY A 187 3.47 1.79 9.52
N VAL A 188 3.00 0.72 10.14
CA VAL A 188 3.13 0.46 11.58
C VAL A 188 3.92 -0.82 11.82
N PRO A 189 4.74 -0.91 12.88
CA PRO A 189 5.38 -2.17 13.25
C PRO A 189 4.34 -3.23 13.65
N GLN A 190 4.46 -4.45 13.14
CA GLN A 190 3.61 -5.60 13.47
C GLN A 190 3.67 -5.99 14.96
N GLN A 191 4.80 -5.71 15.63
CA GLN A 191 4.93 -5.83 17.08
C GLN A 191 4.82 -4.45 17.72
N GLN A 192 3.61 -3.92 17.78
CA GLN A 192 3.36 -2.72 18.56
C GLN A 192 3.36 -3.08 20.06
N LEU A 193 4.13 -2.35 20.86
CA LEU A 193 3.86 -2.24 22.29
C LEU A 193 2.44 -1.69 22.42
N LEU A 194 1.47 -2.55 22.73
CA LEU A 194 0.12 -2.16 23.11
C LEU A 194 0.23 -1.07 24.18
N LEU A 195 0.00 0.19 23.79
CA LEU A 195 -0.25 1.25 24.75
C LEU A 195 -1.60 0.92 25.38
N PRO A 196 -1.68 0.68 26.71
CA PRO A 196 -2.90 0.22 27.31
C PRO A 196 -4.03 1.25 27.13
N GLY A 197 -5.15 0.82 26.54
CA GLY A 197 -6.43 1.52 26.62
C GLY A 197 -7.00 2.17 25.36
N PHE A 198 -6.42 1.99 24.17
CA PHE A 198 -6.95 2.63 22.96
C PHE A 198 -6.76 1.81 21.68
N ASP A 199 -7.76 1.87 20.80
CA ASP A 199 -7.64 1.56 19.37
C ASP A 199 -7.09 2.82 18.66
N ILE A 200 -5.81 3.13 18.92
CA ILE A 200 -5.18 4.43 18.60
C ILE A 200 -5.08 4.67 17.08
N GLN A 201 -5.15 3.61 16.27
CA GLN A 201 -4.66 3.63 14.90
C GLN A 201 -5.60 4.34 13.93
N SER A 202 -6.91 4.00 13.92
CA SER A 202 -7.89 4.69 13.05
C SER A 202 -8.07 6.15 13.49
N ASP A 203 -8.20 6.38 14.80
CA ASP A 203 -8.43 7.70 15.38
C ASP A 203 -7.29 8.71 15.10
N ILE A 204 -6.03 8.24 15.06
CA ILE A 204 -4.91 9.11 14.68
C ILE A 204 -5.01 9.50 13.21
N ILE A 205 -5.32 8.52 12.35
CA ILE A 205 -5.32 8.75 10.91
C ILE A 205 -6.49 9.64 10.53
N ASP A 206 -7.69 9.38 11.05
CA ASP A 206 -8.88 10.18 10.81
C ASP A 206 -8.68 11.64 11.26
N GLU A 207 -8.03 11.87 12.41
CA GLU A 207 -7.76 13.22 12.89
C GLU A 207 -6.63 13.91 12.09
N ILE A 208 -5.63 13.17 11.60
CA ILE A 208 -4.64 13.72 10.68
C ILE A 208 -5.32 14.14 9.38
N MET A 209 -6.25 13.33 8.87
CA MET A 209 -7.03 13.64 7.68
C MET A 209 -7.82 14.92 7.85
N GLU A 210 -8.56 15.03 8.95
CA GLU A 210 -9.30 16.25 9.29
C GLU A 210 -8.36 17.47 9.39
N CYS A 211 -7.21 17.33 10.04
CA CYS A 211 -6.22 18.41 10.15
C CYS A 211 -5.63 18.82 8.79
N LEU A 212 -5.36 17.86 7.90
CA LEU A 212 -4.86 18.13 6.55
C LEU A 212 -5.94 18.80 5.69
N GLU A 213 -7.19 18.37 5.80
CA GLU A 213 -8.33 19.05 5.17
C GLU A 213 -8.39 20.50 5.64
N PHE A 214 -8.33 20.78 6.93
CA PHE A 214 -8.31 22.17 7.43
C PHE A 214 -7.10 22.98 6.98
N ALA A 215 -5.91 22.36 6.86
CA ALA A 215 -4.69 23.05 6.45
C ALA A 215 -4.65 23.41 4.96
N TYR A 216 -5.45 22.73 4.13
CA TYR A 216 -5.47 22.87 2.67
C TYR A 216 -6.84 23.22 2.09
N SER A 217 -7.83 23.48 2.93
CA SER A 217 -9.07 24.15 2.54
C SER A 217 -8.80 25.64 2.37
N ASP A 218 -8.94 26.14 1.15
CA ASP A 218 -9.03 27.59 0.88
C ASP A 218 -10.34 28.18 1.43
#